data_AF-A0A813HVR0-F1
#
_entry.id   AF-A0A813HVR0-F1
#
_cell.length_a   1.000
_cell.length_b   1.000
_cell.length_c   1.000
_cell.angle_alpha   90.00
_cell.angle_beta   90.00
_cell.angle_gamma   90.00
#
_symmetry.space_group_name_H-M   'P 1'
#
loop_
_entity.id
_entity.type
_entity.pdbx_description
1 polymer ?
#
loop_
_entity_poly.entity_id
_entity_poly.type
_entity_poly.pdbx_seq_one_letter_code
_entity_poly.pdbx_strand_id
1 'polypeptide(L)'
;TALTPCACVDTAVANRSVTVTRVVGTMAMSVANCTAFTGTAGVEGAVAAGIASASGVAASSVMVALSCPSRRLASGLVARRLADAVNAEYEITIPAGSTTITAASVTNAVVSEGQTGLFYHISTAMTAASIVGVNLTVTSVPVPKEAKTTVWTTAATSSTTNKATVSTTAATSSTTNKATNSTTPMISSTSTTSHSWTQLLILSTLGVAGAVAALQ
;
A
#
# COMPACT_ATOMS: atom_id res chain seq x y z
N THR A 1 36.33 53.89 24.54
CA THR A 1 35.90 52.48 24.49
C THR A 1 34.64 52.41 23.67
N ALA A 2 34.74 51.96 22.41
CA ALA A 2 33.60 51.87 21.50
C ALA A 2 32.97 50.48 21.60
N LEU A 3 31.66 50.42 21.81
CA LEU A 3 30.89 49.18 21.90
C LEU A 3 30.64 48.63 20.49
N THR A 4 31.08 47.40 20.25
CA THR A 4 30.88 46.69 18.98
C THR A 4 29.39 46.37 18.79
N PRO A 5 28.77 46.74 17.67
CA PRO A 5 27.37 46.41 17.42
C PRO A 5 27.19 44.90 17.21
N CYS A 6 26.22 44.32 17.90
CA CYS A 6 25.75 42.96 17.64
C CYS A 6 25.07 42.91 16.27
N ALA A 7 25.65 42.19 15.32
CA ALA A 7 24.99 41.87 14.07
C ALA A 7 23.91 40.80 14.32
N CYS A 8 22.65 41.18 14.21
CA CYS A 8 21.55 40.23 14.09
C CYS A 8 21.58 39.63 12.68
N VAL A 9 21.85 38.33 12.56
CA VAL A 9 21.77 37.61 11.29
C VAL A 9 20.30 37.36 10.98
N ASP A 10 19.77 38.12 10.03
CA ASP A 10 18.44 37.92 9.47
C ASP A 10 18.51 36.73 8.50
N THR A 11 18.15 35.54 8.97
CA THR A 11 18.15 34.35 8.12
C THR A 11 16.79 34.24 7.45
N ALA A 12 16.69 34.70 6.21
CA ALA A 12 15.48 34.52 5.41
C ALA A 12 15.17 33.03 5.28
N VAL A 13 14.04 32.59 5.83
CA VAL A 13 13.56 31.20 5.73
C VAL A 13 13.02 30.98 4.31
N ALA A 14 13.77 30.26 3.48
CA ALA A 14 13.30 29.86 2.17
C ALA A 14 12.20 28.79 2.31
N ASN A 15 10.95 29.14 1.99
CA ASN A 15 9.87 28.16 1.86
C ASN A 15 10.10 27.29 0.62
N ARG A 16 10.07 25.96 0.78
CA ARG A 16 10.16 25.01 -0.34
C ARG A 16 8.81 24.36 -0.56
N SER A 17 8.25 24.51 -1.77
CA SER A 17 7.07 23.76 -2.20
C SER A 17 7.48 22.42 -2.82
N VAL A 18 6.82 21.34 -2.44
CA VAL A 18 6.97 20.01 -3.05
C VAL A 18 5.62 19.60 -3.61
N THR A 19 5.56 19.35 -4.92
CA THR A 19 4.36 18.79 -5.56
C THR A 19 4.36 17.28 -5.38
N VAL A 20 3.31 16.77 -4.75
CA VAL A 20 3.04 15.34 -4.61
C VAL A 20 1.94 14.96 -5.59
N THR A 21 2.19 13.94 -6.39
CA THR A 21 1.20 13.39 -7.32
C THR A 21 0.54 12.17 -6.66
N ARG A 22 -0.79 12.14 -6.70
CA ARG A 22 -1.62 11.09 -6.14
C ARG A 22 -2.50 10.51 -7.26
N VAL A 23 -2.70 9.20 -7.27
CA VAL A 23 -3.68 8.54 -8.13
C VAL A 23 -4.81 8.05 -7.23
N VAL A 24 -5.99 8.65 -7.40
CA VAL A 24 -7.17 8.31 -6.61
C VAL A 24 -8.12 7.47 -7.43
N GLY A 25 -8.69 6.45 -6.81
CA GLY A 25 -9.65 5.58 -7.46
C GLY A 25 -10.64 4.97 -6.49
N THR A 26 -11.61 4.30 -7.06
CA THR A 26 -12.65 3.60 -6.32
C THR A 26 -12.82 2.22 -6.93
N MET A 27 -13.21 1.24 -6.14
CA MET A 27 -13.49 -0.11 -6.60
C MET A 27 -14.67 -0.67 -5.83
N ALA A 28 -15.65 -1.23 -6.55
CA ALA A 28 -16.77 -1.93 -5.94
C ALA A 28 -16.46 -3.42 -5.87
N MET A 29 -16.70 -4.00 -4.70
CA MET A 29 -16.55 -5.42 -4.43
C MET A 29 -17.85 -5.98 -3.86
N SER A 30 -18.15 -7.24 -4.13
CA SER A 30 -19.23 -7.98 -3.51
C SER A 30 -18.62 -8.98 -2.53
N VAL A 31 -19.14 -8.99 -1.31
CA VAL A 31 -18.74 -9.93 -0.25
C VAL A 31 -19.98 -10.52 0.40
N ALA A 32 -19.82 -11.66 1.08
CA ALA A 32 -20.94 -12.30 1.78
C ALA A 32 -21.48 -11.48 2.97
N ASN A 33 -20.61 -10.75 3.67
CA ASN A 33 -20.97 -9.90 4.80
C ASN A 33 -20.00 -8.70 4.86
N CYS A 34 -20.48 -7.52 4.48
CA CYS A 34 -19.63 -6.33 4.39
C CYS A 34 -19.08 -5.89 5.75
N THR A 35 -19.91 -5.94 6.80
CA THR A 35 -19.50 -5.52 8.15
C THR A 35 -18.45 -6.45 8.74
N ALA A 36 -18.58 -7.76 8.55
CA ALA A 36 -17.57 -8.72 8.99
C ALA A 36 -16.26 -8.55 8.19
N PHE A 37 -16.36 -8.33 6.88
CA PHE A 37 -15.20 -8.14 6.01
C PHE A 37 -14.41 -6.87 6.38
N THR A 38 -15.08 -5.73 6.50
CA THR A 38 -14.44 -4.44 6.86
C THR A 38 -13.94 -4.40 8.30
N GLY A 39 -14.55 -5.18 9.21
CA GLY A 39 -14.09 -5.33 10.58
C GLY A 39 -12.95 -6.34 10.77
N THR A 40 -12.56 -7.09 9.73
CA THR A 40 -11.49 -8.08 9.85
C THR A 40 -10.13 -7.39 9.83
N ALA A 41 -9.32 -7.66 10.86
CA ALA A 41 -7.99 -7.08 10.99
C ALA A 41 -7.11 -7.42 9.78
N GLY A 42 -6.44 -6.40 9.22
CA GLY A 42 -5.53 -6.57 8.09
C GLY A 42 -6.18 -6.62 6.71
N VAL A 43 -7.52 -6.61 6.59
CA VAL A 43 -8.19 -6.60 5.27
C VAL A 43 -7.83 -5.36 4.46
N GLU A 44 -7.82 -4.17 5.05
CA GLU A 44 -7.42 -2.94 4.35
C GLU A 44 -5.98 -3.04 3.84
N GLY A 45 -5.07 -3.58 4.66
CA GLY A 45 -3.67 -3.81 4.29
C GLY A 45 -3.52 -4.84 3.17
N ALA A 46 -4.32 -5.91 3.17
CA ALA A 46 -4.33 -6.90 2.10
C ALA A 46 -4.86 -6.32 0.78
N VAL A 47 -5.92 -5.52 0.84
CA VAL A 47 -6.44 -4.81 -0.35
C VAL A 47 -5.41 -3.81 -0.87
N ALA A 48 -4.78 -3.03 0.01
CA ALA A 48 -3.70 -2.12 -0.35
C ALA A 48 -2.51 -2.84 -0.99
N ALA A 49 -2.09 -3.98 -0.44
CA ALA A 49 -1.02 -4.81 -0.99
C ALA A 49 -1.38 -5.40 -2.36
N GLY A 50 -2.64 -5.82 -2.56
CA GLY A 50 -3.13 -6.28 -3.85
C GLY A 50 -3.08 -5.18 -4.92
N ILE A 51 -3.59 -3.98 -4.60
CA ILE A 51 -3.53 -2.81 -5.49
C ILE A 51 -2.09 -2.42 -5.77
N ALA A 52 -1.21 -2.45 -4.76
CA ALA A 52 0.20 -2.14 -4.90
C ALA A 52 0.91 -3.10 -5.85
N SER A 53 0.65 -4.41 -5.70
CA SER A 53 1.17 -5.45 -6.59
C SER A 53 0.69 -5.27 -8.03
N ALA A 54 -0.60 -4.96 -8.22
CA ALA A 54 -1.20 -4.75 -9.53
C ALA A 54 -0.64 -3.51 -10.25
N SER A 55 -0.27 -2.47 -9.50
CA SER A 55 0.22 -1.20 -10.05
C SER A 55 1.75 -1.05 -10.05
N GLY A 56 2.48 -2.03 -9.51
CA GLY A 56 3.94 -1.99 -9.43
C GLY A 56 4.49 -0.94 -8.45
N VAL A 57 3.70 -0.55 -7.44
CA VAL A 57 4.10 0.42 -6.41
C VAL A 57 4.34 -0.28 -5.07
N ALA A 58 5.00 0.39 -4.14
CA ALA A 58 5.15 -0.13 -2.78
C ALA A 58 3.81 -0.09 -2.03
N ALA A 59 3.52 -1.11 -1.22
CA ALA A 59 2.30 -1.14 -0.40
C ALA A 59 2.19 0.05 0.57
N SER A 60 3.32 0.58 1.05
CA SER A 60 3.36 1.79 1.88
C SER A 60 2.93 3.07 1.18
N SER A 61 2.89 3.07 -0.16
CA SER A 61 2.40 4.19 -0.97
C SER A 61 0.89 4.13 -1.22
N VAL A 62 0.21 3.04 -0.82
CA VAL A 62 -1.21 2.83 -1.08
C VAL A 62 -2.00 2.97 0.21
N MET A 63 -2.93 3.93 0.24
CA MET A 63 -3.91 4.08 1.29
C MET A 63 -5.26 3.56 0.77
N VAL A 64 -5.95 2.76 1.57
CA VAL A 64 -7.27 2.21 1.23
C VAL A 64 -8.22 2.51 2.38
N ALA A 65 -9.42 2.95 2.04
CA ALA A 65 -10.54 3.08 2.95
C ALA A 65 -11.68 2.19 2.45
N LEU A 66 -12.15 1.26 3.30
CA LEU A 66 -13.26 0.39 2.97
C LEU A 66 -14.55 0.92 3.60
N SER A 67 -15.63 0.93 2.83
CA SER A 67 -16.94 1.35 3.31
C SER A 67 -18.03 0.37 2.87
N CYS A 68 -19.02 0.18 3.73
CA CYS A 68 -20.23 -0.57 3.44
C CYS A 68 -21.35 0.42 3.08
N PRO A 69 -21.61 0.70 1.79
CA PRO A 69 -22.72 1.54 1.40
C PRO A 69 -24.05 0.96 1.91
N SER A 70 -24.59 1.55 2.97
CA SER A 70 -25.88 1.17 3.53
C SER A 70 -27.02 1.81 2.73
N ARG A 71 -27.19 1.41 1.47
CA ARG A 71 -28.34 1.89 0.68
C ARG A 71 -29.60 1.15 1.10
N ARG A 72 -30.31 1.67 2.12
CA ARG A 72 -31.68 1.24 2.41
C ARG A 72 -32.56 1.69 1.24
N LEU A 73 -33.10 0.74 0.48
CA LEU A 73 -34.16 1.06 -0.48
C LEU A 73 -35.38 1.52 0.30
N ALA A 74 -35.69 2.81 0.22
CA ALA A 74 -36.94 3.37 0.70
C ALA A 74 -38.07 3.02 -0.29
N SER A 75 -38.49 1.75 -0.36
CA SER A 75 -39.74 1.39 -1.02
C SER A 75 -40.20 -0.04 -0.66
N GLY A 76 -41.36 -0.11 -0.01
CA GLY A 76 -42.38 -1.14 -0.21
C GLY A 76 -42.01 -2.63 -0.10
N LEU A 77 -42.33 -3.21 1.06
CA LEU A 77 -42.81 -4.59 1.28
C LEU A 77 -41.88 -5.80 1.05
N VAL A 78 -40.79 -5.71 0.28
CA VAL A 78 -39.80 -6.80 0.23
C VAL A 78 -38.40 -6.20 0.18
N ALA A 79 -37.72 -6.17 1.33
CA ALA A 79 -36.31 -5.80 1.42
C ALA A 79 -35.46 -6.89 0.78
N ARG A 80 -35.42 -6.94 -0.56
CA ARG A 80 -34.40 -7.69 -1.27
C ARG A 80 -33.08 -6.98 -0.98
N ARG A 81 -32.34 -7.51 -0.01
CA ARG A 81 -30.95 -7.08 0.25
C ARG A 81 -30.20 -7.20 -1.07
N LEU A 82 -29.72 -6.07 -1.58
CA LEU A 82 -28.66 -6.08 -2.58
C LEU A 82 -27.50 -6.88 -1.97
N ALA A 83 -26.77 -7.63 -2.80
CA ALA A 83 -25.56 -8.29 -2.34
C ALA A 83 -24.70 -7.27 -1.58
N ASP A 84 -24.17 -7.67 -0.42
CA ASP A 84 -23.42 -6.78 0.46
C ASP A 84 -22.19 -6.25 -0.31
N ALA A 85 -22.32 -5.02 -0.80
CA ALA A 85 -21.29 -4.34 -1.56
C ALA A 85 -20.33 -3.65 -0.60
N VAL A 86 -19.04 -3.73 -0.91
CA VAL A 86 -17.98 -2.96 -0.28
C VAL A 86 -17.48 -1.96 -1.32
N ASN A 87 -17.42 -0.68 -0.97
CA ASN A 87 -16.74 0.32 -1.77
C ASN A 87 -15.35 0.54 -1.17
N ALA A 88 -14.31 0.25 -1.96
CA ALA A 88 -12.92 0.53 -1.63
C ALA A 88 -12.51 1.82 -2.32
N GLU A 89 -12.27 2.87 -1.54
CA GLU A 89 -11.63 4.09 -2.00
C GLU A 89 -10.14 3.94 -1.76
N TYR A 90 -9.33 4.23 -2.77
CA TYR A 90 -7.89 4.08 -2.65
C TYR A 90 -7.15 5.27 -3.22
N GLU A 91 -5.98 5.50 -2.66
CA GLU A 91 -5.08 6.56 -3.04
C GLU A 91 -3.65 6.04 -3.10
N ILE A 92 -3.01 6.21 -4.25
CA ILE A 92 -1.63 5.82 -4.49
C ILE A 92 -0.79 7.09 -4.52
N THR A 93 0.11 7.25 -3.55
CA THR A 93 1.02 8.38 -3.45
C THR A 93 2.30 8.10 -4.23
N ILE A 94 2.57 8.91 -5.25
CA ILE A 94 3.81 8.84 -6.03
C ILE A 94 4.83 9.79 -5.40
N PRO A 95 6.02 9.29 -4.99
CA PRO A 95 7.03 10.13 -4.38
C PRO A 95 7.51 11.22 -5.35
N ALA A 96 7.73 12.42 -4.81
CA ALA A 96 8.16 13.56 -5.61
C ALA A 96 9.52 13.28 -6.28
N GLY A 97 9.60 13.54 -7.58
CA GLY A 97 10.80 13.30 -8.38
C GLY A 97 10.99 11.86 -8.85
N SER A 98 10.02 10.96 -8.63
CA SER A 98 10.06 9.63 -9.27
C SER A 98 9.95 9.75 -10.78
N THR A 99 10.88 9.14 -11.51
CA THR A 99 10.86 9.02 -12.97
C THR A 99 10.45 7.63 -13.44
N THR A 100 10.56 6.62 -12.57
CA THR A 100 10.20 5.23 -12.86
C THR A 100 8.71 4.97 -12.70
N ILE A 101 8.06 5.60 -11.72
CA ILE A 101 6.64 5.45 -11.44
C ILE A 101 5.96 6.79 -11.75
N THR A 102 5.11 6.78 -12.78
CA THR A 102 4.30 7.95 -13.18
C THR A 102 2.82 7.69 -12.92
N ALA A 103 2.03 8.76 -12.79
CA ALA A 103 0.57 8.63 -12.63
C ALA A 103 -0.08 7.90 -13.81
N ALA A 104 0.42 8.17 -15.02
CA ALA A 104 -0.03 7.50 -16.24
C ALA A 104 0.30 5.99 -16.22
N SER A 105 1.52 5.61 -15.85
CA SER A 105 1.88 4.17 -15.75
C SER A 105 1.06 3.44 -14.70
N VAL A 106 0.79 4.07 -13.55
CA VAL A 106 -0.04 3.48 -12.48
C VAL A 106 -1.49 3.32 -12.95
N THR A 107 -2.05 4.35 -13.58
CA THR A 107 -3.42 4.32 -14.10
C THR A 107 -3.57 3.24 -15.17
N ASN A 108 -2.62 3.15 -16.11
CA ASN A 108 -2.62 2.13 -17.15
C ASN A 108 -2.49 0.71 -16.59
N ALA A 109 -1.64 0.51 -15.57
CA ALA A 109 -1.51 -0.78 -14.90
C ALA A 109 -2.84 -1.21 -14.27
N VAL A 110 -3.47 -0.34 -13.48
CA VAL A 110 -4.77 -0.62 -12.84
C VAL A 110 -5.86 -0.93 -13.87
N VAL A 111 -5.92 -0.17 -14.97
CA VAL A 111 -6.90 -0.38 -16.04
C VAL A 111 -6.61 -1.69 -16.80
N SER A 112 -5.35 -2.01 -17.04
CA SER A 112 -4.92 -3.25 -17.73
C SER A 112 -5.24 -4.51 -16.93
N GLU A 113 -5.09 -4.47 -15.61
CA GLU A 113 -5.45 -5.58 -14.72
C GLU A 113 -6.97 -5.83 -14.72
N GLY A 114 -7.75 -4.74 -14.81
CA GLY A 114 -9.21 -4.81 -14.79
C GLY A 114 -9.75 -5.48 -13.52
N GLN A 115 -10.97 -6.02 -13.60
CA GLN A 115 -11.62 -6.63 -12.44
C GLN A 115 -10.96 -7.96 -12.02
N THR A 116 -10.66 -8.81 -13.00
CA THR A 116 -10.11 -10.15 -12.76
C THR A 116 -8.68 -10.11 -12.22
N GLY A 117 -7.83 -9.24 -12.79
CA GLY A 117 -6.45 -9.08 -12.34
C GLY A 117 -6.38 -8.50 -10.93
N LEU A 118 -7.14 -7.44 -10.65
CA LEU A 118 -7.23 -6.88 -9.30
C LEU A 118 -7.78 -7.89 -8.28
N PHE A 119 -8.80 -8.66 -8.63
CA PHE A 119 -9.30 -9.74 -7.78
C PHE A 119 -8.20 -10.77 -7.48
N TYR A 120 -7.43 -11.18 -8.49
CA TYR A 120 -6.32 -12.12 -8.32
C TYR A 120 -5.25 -11.58 -7.35
N HIS A 121 -4.81 -10.34 -7.53
CA HIS A 121 -3.81 -9.73 -6.64
C HIS A 121 -4.32 -9.56 -5.20
N ILE A 122 -5.58 -9.14 -5.03
CA ILE A 122 -6.19 -8.96 -3.70
C ILE A 122 -6.38 -10.31 -3.00
N SER A 123 -6.89 -11.33 -3.69
CA SER A 123 -7.08 -12.66 -3.11
C SER A 123 -5.74 -13.32 -2.73
N THR A 124 -4.70 -13.11 -3.53
CA THR A 124 -3.33 -13.53 -3.20
C THR A 124 -2.82 -12.82 -1.95
N ALA A 125 -3.00 -11.50 -1.85
CA ALA A 125 -2.59 -10.73 -0.68
C ALA A 125 -3.38 -11.09 0.59
N MET A 126 -4.68 -11.38 0.48
CA MET A 126 -5.50 -11.88 1.60
C MET A 126 -5.00 -13.23 2.09
N THR A 127 -4.68 -14.14 1.18
CA THR A 127 -4.11 -15.45 1.51
C THR A 127 -2.76 -15.30 2.22
N ALA A 128 -1.89 -14.42 1.73
CA ALA A 128 -0.60 -14.12 2.37
C ALA A 128 -0.76 -13.52 3.78
N ALA A 129 -1.83 -12.75 4.01
CA ALA A 129 -2.20 -12.21 5.31
C ALA A 129 -2.96 -13.21 6.20
N SER A 130 -3.12 -14.48 5.77
CA SER A 130 -3.89 -15.52 6.47
C SER A 130 -5.37 -15.16 6.69
N ILE A 131 -5.94 -14.32 5.83
CA ILE A 131 -7.36 -13.96 5.83
C ILE A 131 -8.10 -14.98 4.97
N VAL A 132 -8.82 -15.90 5.61
CA VAL A 132 -9.50 -17.03 4.96
C VAL A 132 -11.02 -16.95 5.13
N GLY A 133 -11.76 -17.69 4.29
CA GLY A 133 -13.23 -17.79 4.39
C GLY A 133 -14.00 -16.58 3.85
N VAL A 134 -13.30 -15.62 3.23
CA VAL A 134 -13.94 -14.49 2.56
C VAL A 134 -14.22 -14.84 1.10
N ASN A 135 -15.48 -14.84 0.71
CA ASN A 135 -15.87 -14.87 -0.70
C ASN A 135 -15.95 -13.43 -1.21
N LEU A 136 -14.94 -13.03 -2.00
CA LEU A 136 -14.80 -11.71 -2.57
C LEU A 136 -14.97 -11.79 -4.08
N THR A 137 -15.68 -10.83 -4.68
CA THR A 137 -15.64 -10.60 -6.13
C THR A 137 -15.51 -9.11 -6.41
N VAL A 138 -14.63 -8.73 -7.32
CA VAL A 138 -14.53 -7.33 -7.79
C VAL A 138 -15.59 -7.14 -8.87
N THR A 139 -16.51 -6.20 -8.68
CA THR A 139 -17.67 -6.00 -9.56
C THR A 139 -17.53 -4.79 -10.47
N SER A 140 -16.76 -3.78 -10.05
CA SER A 140 -16.52 -2.59 -10.86
C SER A 140 -15.22 -1.91 -10.46
N VAL A 141 -14.46 -1.45 -11.47
CA VAL A 141 -13.23 -0.68 -11.30
C VAL A 141 -13.28 0.49 -12.28
N PRO A 142 -13.81 1.65 -11.88
CA PRO A 142 -13.70 2.88 -12.65
C PRO A 142 -12.25 3.28 -12.93
N VAL A 143 -12.04 4.03 -14.02
CA VAL A 143 -10.72 4.56 -14.37
C VAL A 143 -10.23 5.51 -13.26
N PRO A 144 -9.03 5.28 -12.69
CA PRO A 144 -8.45 6.16 -11.67
C PRO A 144 -8.23 7.58 -12.21
N LYS A 145 -8.23 8.56 -11.31
CA LYS A 145 -7.95 9.97 -11.63
C LYS A 145 -6.64 10.42 -11.00
N GLU A 146 -5.88 11.22 -11.71
CA GLU A 146 -4.70 11.90 -11.17
C GLU A 146 -5.13 13.12 -10.36
N ALA A 147 -4.60 13.25 -9.14
CA ALA A 147 -4.73 14.42 -8.27
C ALA A 147 -3.33 14.95 -7.95
N LYS A 148 -3.12 16.26 -8.09
CA LYS A 148 -1.86 16.91 -7.74
C LYS A 148 -2.08 17.79 -6.52
N THR A 149 -1.24 17.62 -5.50
CA THR A 149 -1.28 18.44 -4.28
C THR A 149 0.09 19.05 -4.06
N THR A 150 0.15 20.39 -4.03
CA THR A 150 1.37 21.10 -3.66
C THR A 150 1.42 21.25 -2.15
N VAL A 151 2.41 20.64 -1.51
CA VAL A 151 2.66 20.76 -0.07
C VAL A 151 3.74 21.82 0.14
N TRP A 152 3.46 22.78 1.01
CA TRP A 152 4.44 23.77 1.43
C TRP A 152 5.16 23.26 2.67
N THR A 153 6.46 23.07 2.54
CA THR A 153 7.30 22.74 3.69
C THR A 153 8.08 24.00 4.06
N THR A 154 7.76 24.57 5.21
CA THR A 154 8.64 25.55 5.84
C THR A 154 9.90 24.81 6.26
N ALA A 155 11.05 25.23 5.73
CA ALA A 155 12.31 24.63 6.12
C ALA A 155 12.44 24.74 7.64
N ALA A 156 12.51 23.60 8.33
CA ALA A 156 12.80 23.60 9.76
C ALA A 156 14.16 24.28 9.94
N THR A 157 14.18 25.42 10.62
CA THR A 157 15.42 26.07 11.01
C THR A 157 16.13 25.13 11.98
N SER A 158 17.08 24.33 11.48
CA SER A 158 17.98 23.58 12.33
C SER A 158 18.79 24.60 13.13
N SER A 159 18.33 24.94 14.33
CA SER A 159 19.12 25.74 15.26
C SER A 159 20.29 24.88 15.70
N THR A 160 21.45 25.08 15.08
CA THR A 160 22.72 24.54 15.56
C THR A 160 23.01 25.21 16.89
N THR A 161 22.49 24.64 17.98
CA THR A 161 22.92 25.02 19.33
C THR A 161 24.34 24.51 19.47
N ASN A 162 25.32 25.42 19.35
CA ASN A 162 26.68 25.18 19.81
C ASN A 162 26.63 24.97 21.34
N LYS A 163 26.22 23.78 21.77
CA LYS A 163 26.36 23.34 23.15
C LYS A 163 27.84 23.05 23.34
N ALA A 164 28.54 23.95 24.02
CA ALA A 164 29.90 23.68 24.49
C ALA A 164 29.91 22.35 25.24
N THR A 165 30.63 21.37 24.70
CA THR A 165 30.84 20.06 25.30
C THR A 165 31.70 20.24 26.55
N VAL A 166 31.07 20.43 27.71
CA VAL A 166 31.72 20.26 29.01
C VAL A 166 31.84 18.76 29.25
N SER A 167 33.02 18.23 28.97
CA SER A 167 33.39 16.84 29.23
C SER A 167 33.36 16.59 30.73
N THR A 168 32.37 15.83 31.20
CA THR A 168 32.30 15.40 32.61
C THR A 168 32.48 13.89 32.63
N THR A 169 33.69 13.45 33.02
CA THR A 169 34.07 12.05 33.22
C THR A 169 33.30 11.49 34.41
N ALA A 170 32.25 10.70 34.17
CA ALA A 170 31.57 9.93 35.20
C ALA A 170 32.20 8.54 35.31
N ALA A 171 32.63 8.19 36.52
CA ALA A 171 33.27 6.93 36.84
C ALA A 171 32.27 5.76 36.79
N THR A 172 32.63 4.71 36.05
CA THR A 172 31.92 3.44 35.94
C THR A 172 31.99 2.68 37.26
N SER A 173 30.82 2.44 37.88
CA SER A 173 30.68 1.48 38.97
C SER A 173 30.03 0.21 38.42
N SER A 174 30.81 -0.87 38.35
CA SER A 174 30.33 -2.21 38.02
C SER A 174 29.63 -2.83 39.24
N THR A 175 28.35 -3.14 39.11
CA THR A 175 27.66 -4.04 40.04
C THR A 175 27.39 -5.36 39.34
N THR A 176 28.24 -6.33 39.65
CA THR A 176 28.09 -7.75 39.36
C THR A 176 26.87 -8.28 40.11
N ASN A 177 25.78 -8.59 39.40
CA ASN A 177 24.72 -9.45 39.93
C ASN A 177 24.87 -10.86 39.37
N LYS A 178 25.07 -11.77 40.33
CA LYS A 178 25.43 -13.18 40.21
C LYS A 178 24.16 -14.04 40.25
N ALA A 179 24.01 -14.88 39.22
CA ALA A 179 23.37 -16.20 39.15
C ALA A 179 21.91 -16.40 39.64
N THR A 180 21.08 -16.94 38.75
CA THR A 180 20.55 -18.31 38.94
C THR A 180 20.18 -18.97 37.60
N ASN A 181 20.64 -20.21 37.47
CA ASN A 181 20.35 -21.19 36.42
C ASN A 181 18.85 -21.36 36.13
N SER A 182 18.49 -21.56 34.86
CA SER A 182 17.51 -22.58 34.51
C SER A 182 17.79 -23.14 33.11
N THR A 183 18.34 -24.36 33.13
CA THR A 183 18.61 -25.22 31.99
C THR A 183 17.30 -25.74 31.39
N THR A 184 17.09 -25.52 30.09
CA THR A 184 16.20 -26.40 29.30
C THR A 184 16.79 -26.55 27.89
N PRO A 185 17.10 -27.77 27.43
CA PRO A 185 17.67 -27.99 26.10
C PRO A 185 16.60 -28.21 25.03
N MET A 186 17.01 -27.87 23.79
CA MET A 186 16.63 -28.46 22.50
C MET A 186 15.16 -28.70 22.20
N ILE A 187 14.65 -28.07 21.12
CA ILE A 187 14.53 -28.75 19.81
C ILE A 187 14.49 -27.68 18.70
N SER A 188 15.51 -27.68 17.82
CA SER A 188 15.51 -26.94 16.56
C SER A 188 14.79 -27.78 15.51
N SER A 189 13.70 -27.27 14.95
CA SER A 189 13.02 -27.86 13.79
C SER A 189 12.99 -26.82 12.68
N THR A 190 14.06 -26.78 11.89
CA THR A 190 14.07 -26.13 10.58
C THR A 190 13.35 -27.03 9.57
N SER A 191 12.07 -26.75 9.29
CA SER A 191 11.40 -27.30 8.11
C SER A 191 11.69 -26.39 6.91
N THR A 192 12.69 -26.75 6.12
CA THR A 192 12.96 -26.12 4.84
C THR A 192 12.00 -26.68 3.80
N THR A 193 10.80 -26.10 3.69
CA THR A 193 9.86 -26.49 2.61
C THR A 193 10.29 -25.78 1.33
N SER A 194 11.19 -26.43 0.60
CA SER A 194 11.53 -26.15 -0.79
C SER A 194 10.27 -26.23 -1.64
N HIS A 195 9.74 -25.08 -2.06
CA HIS A 195 8.71 -25.00 -3.09
C HIS A 195 9.42 -24.93 -4.45
N SER A 196 9.67 -26.11 -5.03
CA SER A 196 10.06 -26.25 -6.43
C SER A 196 8.89 -25.82 -7.30
N TRP A 197 8.97 -24.60 -7.87
CA TRP A 197 8.08 -24.18 -8.94
C TRP A 197 8.51 -24.89 -10.22
N THR A 198 7.89 -26.03 -10.51
CA THR A 198 7.95 -26.66 -11.83
C THR A 198 7.26 -25.71 -12.81
N GLN A 199 8.05 -25.01 -13.63
CA GLN A 199 7.52 -24.28 -14.76
C GLN A 199 6.90 -25.28 -15.74
N LEU A 200 5.57 -25.29 -15.82
CA LEU A 200 4.84 -25.94 -16.90
C LEU A 200 4.86 -25.00 -18.10
N LEU A 201 5.88 -25.16 -18.94
CA LEU A 201 5.97 -24.53 -20.26
C LEU A 201 4.92 -25.18 -21.17
N ILE A 202 3.72 -24.60 -21.27
CA ILE A 202 2.74 -25.00 -22.29
C ILE A 202 3.18 -24.35 -23.61
N LEU A 203 4.01 -25.09 -24.33
CA LEU A 203 4.37 -24.84 -25.72
C LEU A 203 3.24 -25.37 -26.60
N SER A 204 2.17 -24.58 -26.81
CA SER A 204 1.16 -24.90 -27.82
C SER A 204 1.67 -24.46 -29.20
N THR A 205 2.41 -25.37 -29.82
CA THR A 205 2.78 -25.36 -31.24
C THR A 205 1.54 -25.48 -32.13
N LEU A 206 1.54 -24.62 -33.16
CA LEU A 206 1.15 -24.88 -34.55
C LEU A 206 0.00 -25.84 -34.87
N GLY A 207 -0.97 -25.28 -35.60
CA GLY A 207 -1.87 -25.98 -36.51
C GLY A 207 -3.15 -25.17 -36.68
N VAL A 208 -3.70 -24.87 -37.85
CA VAL A 208 -3.53 -25.46 -39.18
C VAL A 208 -3.99 -24.40 -40.21
N ALA A 209 -3.38 -24.45 -41.38
CA ALA A 209 -3.77 -23.74 -42.58
C ALA A 209 -5.27 -23.88 -42.92
N GLY A 210 -5.87 -22.78 -43.37
CA GLY A 210 -7.19 -22.77 -43.97
C GLY A 210 -7.22 -21.77 -45.12
N ALA A 211 -6.79 -22.23 -46.30
CA ALA A 211 -7.09 -21.61 -47.59
C ALA A 211 -8.59 -21.72 -47.91
N VAL A 212 -8.98 -21.19 -49.09
CA VAL A 212 -10.31 -21.28 -49.77
C VAL A 212 -11.23 -20.09 -49.42
N ALA A 213 -11.81 -19.29 -50.32
CA ALA A 213 -11.86 -19.27 -51.79
C ALA A 213 -12.24 -17.85 -52.27
N ALA A 214 -11.91 -17.59 -53.54
CA ALA A 214 -12.54 -16.58 -54.38
C ALA A 214 -14.07 -16.81 -54.50
N LEU A 215 -14.85 -15.74 -54.66
CA LEU A 215 -15.79 -15.55 -55.79
C LEU A 215 -16.59 -14.24 -55.64
N GLN A 216 -16.70 -13.54 -56.79
CA GLN A 216 -17.56 -12.40 -57.16
C GLN A 216 -17.12 -10.99 -56.74
#